data_AF-A0A1Y6KBM0-F1
#
_entry.id   AF-A0A1Y6KBM0-F1
#
_cell.length_a   1.000
_cell.length_b   1.000
_cell.length_c   1.000
_cell.angle_alpha   90.00
_cell.angle_beta   90.00
_cell.angle_gamma   90.00
#
_symmetry.space_group_name_H-M   'P 1'
#
loop_
_entity.id
_entity.type
_entity.pdbx_description
1 polymer ?
#
loop_
_entity_poly.entity_id
_entity_poly.type
_entity_poly.pdbx_seq_one_letter_code
_entity_poly.pdbx_strand_id
1 'polypeptide(L)'
;MFRLLSLIITALALSIGSASAHDEEPTKESCDAAVAEARALAAGLPADDVARYFAERHIQQALVEAGNGEFDDCVEKAEQAVFEVRERPHSLKPGERLNILRADEIPSR
;
A
#
# COMPACT_ATOMS: atom_id res chain seq x y z
N MET A 1 -43.10 -54.40 -23.54
CA MET A 1 -43.93 -53.74 -22.52
C MET A 1 -43.18 -52.50 -22.04
N PHE A 2 -43.84 -51.34 -22.13
CA PHE A 2 -43.67 -50.09 -21.37
C PHE A 2 -42.25 -49.49 -21.21
N ARG A 3 -41.99 -48.33 -21.87
CA ARG A 3 -41.97 -46.96 -21.31
C ARG A 3 -40.83 -46.77 -20.27
N LEU A 4 -39.95 -45.77 -20.35
CA LEU A 4 -40.26 -44.35 -20.38
C LEU A 4 -39.09 -43.50 -20.91
N LEU A 5 -39.45 -42.46 -21.66
CA LEU A 5 -38.69 -41.22 -21.82
C LEU A 5 -38.27 -40.64 -20.46
N SER A 6 -37.09 -40.00 -20.42
CA SER A 6 -36.95 -38.67 -19.82
C SER A 6 -35.69 -37.99 -20.34
N LEU A 7 -35.90 -36.92 -21.11
CA LEU A 7 -34.91 -35.91 -21.44
C LEU A 7 -34.41 -35.24 -20.15
N ILE A 8 -33.10 -35.07 -20.01
CA ILE A 8 -32.53 -34.04 -19.15
C ILE A 8 -31.80 -33.07 -20.06
N ILE A 9 -32.46 -31.95 -20.33
CA ILE A 9 -31.86 -30.76 -20.94
C ILE A 9 -31.08 -30.09 -19.81
N THR A 10 -29.77 -30.32 -19.74
CA THR A 10 -28.91 -29.54 -18.85
C THR A 10 -28.67 -28.19 -19.52
N ALA A 11 -29.37 -27.16 -19.05
CA ALA A 11 -29.12 -25.79 -19.43
C ALA A 11 -27.67 -25.43 -19.07
N LEU A 12 -26.83 -25.25 -20.08
CA LEU A 12 -25.51 -24.65 -19.92
C LEU A 12 -25.74 -23.19 -19.54
N ALA A 13 -25.66 -22.87 -18.25
CA ALA A 13 -25.51 -21.51 -17.78
C ALA A 13 -24.13 -21.04 -18.24
N LEU A 14 -24.06 -20.47 -19.43
CA LEU A 14 -22.92 -19.72 -19.89
C LEU A 14 -22.87 -18.47 -18.99
N SER A 15 -22.06 -18.55 -17.94
CA SER A 15 -21.69 -17.42 -17.12
C SER A 15 -21.10 -16.37 -18.05
N ILE A 16 -21.92 -15.37 -18.37
CA ILE A 16 -21.50 -14.14 -19.03
C ILE A 16 -20.34 -13.62 -18.18
N GLY A 17 -19.17 -13.53 -18.81
CA GLY A 17 -17.94 -13.15 -18.16
C GLY A 17 -18.18 -11.92 -17.30
N SER A 18 -17.84 -12.04 -16.02
CA SER A 18 -17.59 -10.89 -15.18
C SER A 18 -16.53 -10.07 -15.91
N ALA A 19 -16.95 -8.99 -16.56
CA ALA A 19 -16.06 -7.92 -16.93
C ALA A 19 -15.29 -7.58 -15.66
N SER A 20 -13.99 -7.83 -15.67
CA SER A 20 -13.08 -7.39 -14.64
C SER A 20 -13.40 -5.92 -14.40
N ALA A 21 -13.62 -5.54 -13.13
CA ALA A 21 -13.43 -4.15 -12.75
C ALA A 21 -12.10 -3.75 -13.37
N HIS A 22 -12.11 -2.77 -14.29
CA HIS A 22 -10.88 -2.12 -14.67
C HIS A 22 -10.29 -1.62 -13.35
N ASP A 23 -9.13 -2.14 -12.94
CA ASP A 23 -8.30 -1.47 -11.94
C ASP A 23 -8.00 -0.12 -12.57
N GLU A 24 -8.83 0.85 -12.23
CA GLU A 24 -8.68 2.22 -12.69
C GLU A 24 -7.38 2.73 -12.07
N GLU A 25 -6.45 3.13 -12.92
CA GLU A 25 -5.15 3.61 -12.49
C GLU A 25 -5.36 4.76 -11.49
N PRO A 26 -4.70 4.72 -10.32
CA PRO A 26 -4.80 5.79 -9.33
C PRO A 26 -4.57 7.16 -9.94
N THR A 27 -5.39 8.14 -9.55
CA THR A 27 -5.25 9.52 -10.00
C THR A 27 -4.34 10.31 -9.07
N LYS A 28 -4.00 11.54 -9.48
CA LYS A 28 -3.33 12.50 -8.61
C LYS A 28 -4.12 12.72 -7.31
N GLU A 29 -5.45 12.84 -7.39
CA GLU A 29 -6.31 13.08 -6.23
C GLU A 29 -6.27 11.90 -5.25
N SER A 30 -6.24 10.64 -5.74
CA SER A 30 -6.08 9.49 -4.85
C SER A 30 -4.71 9.45 -4.17
N CYS A 31 -3.65 9.79 -4.91
CA CYS A 31 -2.31 9.93 -4.35
C CYS A 31 -2.25 11.03 -3.28
N ASP A 32 -2.79 12.22 -3.56
CA ASP A 32 -2.84 13.33 -2.60
C ASP A 32 -3.60 12.93 -1.31
N ALA A 33 -4.71 12.21 -1.45
CA ALA A 33 -5.50 11.72 -0.32
C ALA A 33 -4.74 10.69 0.52
N ALA A 34 -4.10 9.70 -0.13
CA ALA A 34 -3.31 8.68 0.55
C ALA A 34 -2.11 9.29 1.29
N VAL A 35 -1.41 10.23 0.67
CA VAL A 35 -0.30 10.98 1.30
C VAL A 35 -0.80 11.79 2.49
N ALA A 36 -1.97 12.42 2.40
CA ALA A 36 -2.55 13.18 3.50
C ALA A 36 -2.91 12.28 4.69
N GLU A 37 -3.50 11.10 4.45
CA GLU A 37 -3.77 10.10 5.50
C GLU A 37 -2.48 9.64 6.17
N ALA A 38 -1.48 9.23 5.38
CA ALA A 38 -0.19 8.78 5.89
C ALA A 38 0.49 9.84 6.76
N ARG A 39 0.47 11.12 6.33
CA ARG A 39 1.00 12.24 7.12
C ARG A 39 0.26 12.44 8.43
N ALA A 40 -1.07 12.36 8.43
CA ALA A 40 -1.86 12.52 9.63
C ALA A 40 -1.56 11.41 10.66
N LEU A 41 -1.44 10.16 10.19
CA LEU A 41 -1.10 9.02 11.03
C LEU A 41 0.33 9.13 11.59
N ALA A 42 1.32 9.44 10.74
CA ALA A 42 2.70 9.61 11.16
C ALA A 42 2.87 10.77 12.16
N ALA A 43 2.14 11.87 11.97
CA ALA A 43 2.17 13.02 12.88
C ALA A 43 1.59 12.70 14.28
N GLY A 44 0.80 11.62 14.41
CA GLY A 44 0.31 11.13 15.69
C GLY A 44 1.37 10.45 16.57
N LEU A 45 2.54 10.12 16.02
CA LEU A 45 3.64 9.50 16.74
C LEU A 45 4.70 10.52 17.20
N PRO A 46 5.46 10.25 18.27
CA PRO A 46 6.62 11.05 18.65
C PRO A 46 7.64 11.18 17.51
N ALA A 47 8.33 12.32 17.41
CA ALA A 47 9.28 12.60 16.33
C ALA A 47 10.48 11.64 16.29
N ASP A 48 10.82 11.01 17.42
CA ASP A 48 11.88 10.02 17.56
C ASP A 48 11.36 8.57 17.53
N ASP A 49 10.07 8.36 17.26
CA ASP A 49 9.49 7.04 17.09
C ASP A 49 10.00 6.39 15.78
N VAL A 50 10.45 5.14 15.90
CA VAL A 50 11.01 4.35 14.80
C VAL A 50 10.00 4.15 13.67
N ALA A 51 8.74 3.87 14.01
CA ALA A 51 7.68 3.68 13.02
C ALA A 51 7.43 4.99 12.25
N ARG A 52 7.47 6.13 12.96
CA ARG A 52 7.34 7.44 12.32
C ARG A 52 8.48 7.71 11.36
N TYR A 53 9.72 7.38 11.74
CA TYR A 53 10.88 7.57 10.88
C TYR A 53 10.75 6.83 9.53
N PHE A 54 10.33 5.57 9.54
CA PHE A 54 10.14 4.81 8.30
C PHE A 54 8.92 5.31 7.51
N ALA A 55 7.81 5.60 8.19
CA ALA A 55 6.63 6.18 7.55
C ALA A 55 6.93 7.50 6.82
N GLU A 56 7.68 8.41 7.45
CA GLU A 56 8.05 9.69 6.83
C GLU A 56 8.92 9.50 5.58
N ARG A 57 9.77 8.47 5.53
CA ARG A 57 10.56 8.16 4.31
C ARG A 57 9.71 7.60 3.19
N HIS A 58 8.77 6.71 3.49
CA HIS A 58 7.80 6.24 2.51
C HIS A 58 6.93 7.38 1.97
N ILE A 59 6.51 8.33 2.83
CA ILE A 59 5.81 9.55 2.40
C ILE A 59 6.69 10.40 1.47
N GLN A 60 7.98 10.58 1.77
CA GLN A 60 8.87 11.32 0.86
C GLN A 60 9.00 10.61 -0.48
N GLN A 61 9.10 9.28 -0.50
CA GLN A 61 9.13 8.53 -1.76
C GLN A 61 7.82 8.71 -2.53
N ALA A 62 6.66 8.62 -1.88
CA ALA A 62 5.36 8.84 -2.52
C ALA A 62 5.29 10.20 -3.25
N LEU A 63 5.83 11.25 -2.63
CA LEU A 63 5.88 12.59 -3.23
C LEU A 63 6.82 12.68 -4.44
N VAL A 64 7.90 11.89 -4.45
CA VAL A 64 8.81 11.78 -5.60
C VAL A 64 8.08 11.12 -6.76
N GLU A 65 7.39 10.00 -6.53
CA GLU A 65 6.64 9.29 -7.57
C GLU A 65 5.50 10.14 -8.13
N ALA A 66 4.76 10.81 -7.26
CA ALA A 66 3.74 11.78 -7.68
C ALA A 66 4.34 12.92 -8.55
N GLY A 67 5.57 13.36 -8.25
CA GLY A 67 6.29 14.35 -9.05
C GLY A 67 6.74 13.83 -10.42
N ASN A 68 6.90 12.51 -10.56
CA ASN A 68 7.21 11.84 -11.83
C ASN A 68 5.94 11.50 -12.64
N GLY A 69 4.76 11.63 -12.04
CA GLY A 69 3.48 11.24 -12.65
C GLY A 69 3.09 9.78 -12.41
N GLU A 70 3.83 9.06 -11.56
CA GLU A 70 3.59 7.66 -11.19
C GLU A 70 2.67 7.64 -9.95
N PHE A 71 1.36 7.67 -10.18
CA PHE A 71 0.37 7.83 -9.10
C PHE A 71 0.03 6.51 -8.40
N ASP A 72 0.14 5.38 -9.08
CA ASP A 72 0.03 4.05 -8.50
C ASP A 72 1.17 3.78 -7.51
N ASP A 73 2.41 4.06 -7.91
CA ASP A 73 3.58 3.99 -7.03
C ASP A 73 3.47 4.99 -5.88
N CYS A 74 2.95 6.20 -6.11
CA CYS A 74 2.66 7.14 -5.02
C CYS A 74 1.72 6.51 -3.98
N VAL A 75 0.60 5.93 -4.41
CA VAL A 75 -0.38 5.30 -3.51
C VAL A 75 0.26 4.13 -2.78
N GLU A 76 1.02 3.27 -3.47
CA GLU A 76 1.73 2.14 -2.85
C GLU A 76 2.68 2.61 -1.73
N LYS A 77 3.47 3.66 -1.99
CA LYS A 77 4.38 4.22 -0.98
C LYS A 77 3.63 4.88 0.17
N ALA A 78 2.51 5.56 -0.08
CA ALA A 78 1.68 6.09 0.98
C ALA A 78 1.07 4.97 1.85
N GLU A 79 0.63 3.87 1.26
CA GLU A 79 0.13 2.69 1.99
C GLU A 79 1.22 2.01 2.82
N GLN A 80 2.45 1.90 2.30
CA GLN A 80 3.60 1.43 3.07
C GLN A 80 3.87 2.34 4.28
N ALA A 81 3.73 3.65 4.15
CA ALA A 81 3.84 4.55 5.29
C ALA A 81 2.74 4.32 6.34
N VAL A 82 1.50 4.07 5.90
CA VAL A 82 0.40 3.70 6.79
C VAL A 82 0.69 2.38 7.52
N PHE A 83 1.21 1.38 6.81
CA PHE A 83 1.62 0.09 7.36
C PHE A 83 2.69 0.25 8.45
N GLU A 84 3.72 1.08 8.22
CA GLU A 84 4.75 1.35 9.23
C GLU A 84 4.16 1.89 10.54
N VAL A 85 3.19 2.80 10.46
CA VAL A 85 2.52 3.36 11.65
C VAL A 85 1.61 2.34 12.34
N ARG A 86 0.81 1.59 11.56
CA ARG A 86 -0.21 0.67 12.11
C ARG A 86 0.39 -0.61 12.66
N GLU A 87 1.26 -1.24 11.90
CA GLU A 87 1.77 -2.58 12.21
C GLU A 87 3.07 -2.54 13.01
N ARG A 88 3.76 -1.40 13.01
CA ARG A 88 5.01 -1.17 13.76
C ARG A 88 6.02 -2.32 13.60
N PRO A 89 6.40 -2.68 12.35
CA PRO A 89 7.22 -3.86 12.08
C PRO A 89 8.64 -3.76 12.65
N HIS A 90 9.10 -2.54 12.93
CA HIS A 90 10.41 -2.27 13.52
C HIS A 90 10.29 -1.95 15.00
N SER A 91 11.20 -2.49 15.80
CA SER A 91 11.33 -2.17 17.22
C SER A 91 12.80 -2.01 17.60
N LEU A 92 13.05 -1.09 18.53
CA LEU A 92 14.34 -0.91 19.17
C LEU A 92 14.27 -1.41 20.61
N LYS A 93 15.36 -1.99 21.10
CA LYS A 93 15.46 -2.31 22.52
C LYS A 93 15.55 -1.01 23.34
N PRO A 94 15.20 -1.06 24.64
CA PRO A 94 15.41 0.09 25.52
C PRO A 94 16.85 0.60 25.44
N GLY A 95 17.02 1.88 25.12
CA GLY A 95 18.32 2.53 24.98
C GLY A 95 18.98 2.43 23.59
N GLU A 96 18.45 1.61 22.68
CA GLU A 96 18.88 1.64 21.28
C GLU A 96 18.32 2.87 20.55
N ARG A 97 19.04 3.34 19.54
CA ARG A 97 18.60 4.40 18.62
C ARG A 97 18.88 3.96 17.20
N LEU A 98 18.04 4.43 16.26
CA LEU A 98 18.35 4.29 14.84
C LEU A 98 19.65 5.03 14.53
N ASN A 99 20.62 4.32 13.98
CA ASN A 99 21.84 4.94 13.47
C ASN A 99 21.57 5.52 12.07
N ILE A 100 21.06 6.74 12.03
CA ILE A 100 20.77 7.44 10.78
C ILE A 100 22.07 8.08 10.29
N LEU A 101 22.61 7.54 9.21
CA LEU A 101 23.80 8.10 8.57
C LEU A 101 23.52 9.50 8.04
N ARG A 102 24.49 10.39 8.25
CA ARG A 102 24.54 11.70 7.61
C ARG A 102 24.87 11.54 6.12
N ALA A 103 24.60 12.58 5.34
CA ALA A 103 24.86 12.58 3.91
C ALA A 103 26.35 12.37 3.54
N ASP A 104 27.27 12.69 4.45
CA ASP A 104 28.71 12.52 4.28
C ASP A 104 29.26 11.18 4.82
N GLU A 105 28.42 10.35 5.45
CA GLU A 105 28.82 9.08 6.04
C GLU A 105 28.59 7.89 5.09
N ILE A 106 29.52 6.93 5.13
CA ILE A 106 29.43 5.67 4.36
C ILE A 106 29.16 4.53 5.35
N PRO A 107 28.24 3.60 5.05
CA PRO A 107 28.02 2.43 5.90
C PRO A 107 29.31 1.63 6.11
N SER A 108 29.56 1.18 7.34
CA SER A 108 30.63 0.22 7.63
C SER A 108 30.36 -1.09 6.87
N ARG A 109 31.35 -1.60 6.14
CA ARG A 109 31.30 -2.90 5.46
C ARG A 109 31.31 -4.07 6.43
#